data_AF-A0A7C6UUY3-F1
#
_entry.id   AF-A0A7C6UUY3-F1
#
_cell.length_a   1.000
_cell.length_b   1.000
_cell.length_c   1.000
_cell.angle_alpha   90.00
_cell.angle_beta   90.00
_cell.angle_gamma   90.00
#
_symmetry.space_group_name_H-M   'P 1'
#
loop_
_entity.id
_entity.type
_entity.pdbx_description
1 polymer ?
#
loop_
_entity_poly.entity_id
_entity_poly.type
_entity_poly.pdbx_seq_one_letter_code
_entity_poly.pdbx_strand_id
1 'polypeptide(L)' 'GNGVVFSGDTLFMGSIGRTDFPGGSYSDIIASIKNKILPCGDDYVVYPGHGPATTVKDERLNNPFLK' A
#
# COMPACT_ATOMS: atom_id res chain seq x y z
N GLY A 1 9.91 15.90 8.42
CA GLY A 1 8.86 15.44 9.34
C GLY A 1 8.32 14.15 8.78
N ASN A 2 7.98 13.19 9.64
CA ASN A 2 7.42 11.91 9.21
C ASN A 2 6.14 12.19 8.42
N GLY A 3 6.13 11.84 7.14
CA GLY A 3 4.98 12.06 6.27
C GLY A 3 3.89 11.02 6.48
N VAL A 4 2.74 11.26 5.86
CA VAL A 4 1.60 10.33 5.92
C VAL A 4 1.10 10.01 4.51
N VAL A 5 0.65 8.78 4.29
CA VAL A 5 0.00 8.32 3.07
C VAL A 5 -1.42 7.86 3.43
N PHE A 6 -2.42 8.48 2.80
CA PHE A 6 -3.79 7.96 2.84
C PHE A 6 -3.98 7.06 1.63
N SER A 7 -3.96 5.73 1.83
CA SER A 7 -3.92 4.75 0.72
C SER A 7 -5.29 4.31 0.21
N GLY A 8 -6.37 4.64 0.93
CA GLY A 8 -7.70 4.13 0.63
C GLY A 8 -7.68 2.59 0.54
N ASP A 9 -8.21 2.04 -0.54
CA ASP A 9 -8.22 0.59 -0.77
C ASP A 9 -7.04 0.09 -1.63
N THR A 10 -5.97 0.87 -1.74
CA THR A 10 -4.78 0.45 -2.52
C THR A 10 -3.88 -0.49 -1.71
N LEU A 11 -3.48 -0.07 -0.52
CA LEU A 11 -2.52 -0.77 0.35
C LEU A 11 -3.09 -0.84 1.77
N PHE A 12 -3.09 -2.04 2.34
CA PHE A 12 -3.51 -2.32 3.72
C PHE A 12 -2.35 -2.94 4.49
N MET A 13 -2.47 -3.05 5.82
CA MET A 13 -1.51 -3.81 6.63
C MET A 13 -1.42 -5.26 6.16
N GLY A 14 -0.29 -5.64 5.55
CA GLY A 14 -0.03 -7.00 5.07
C GLY A 14 -0.95 -7.47 3.93
N SER A 15 -1.66 -6.57 3.25
CA SER A 15 -2.58 -6.90 2.16
C SER A 15 -2.72 -5.76 1.14
N ILE A 16 -3.48 -5.96 0.07
CA ILE A 16 -3.80 -4.97 -0.97
C ILE A 16 -5.29 -4.96 -1.29
N GLY A 17 -5.74 -3.93 -2.02
CA GLY A 17 -7.06 -3.89 -2.65
C GLY A 17 -7.36 -5.13 -3.49
N ARG A 18 -8.61 -5.61 -3.43
CA ARG A 18 -9.06 -6.63 -4.37
C ARG A 18 -9.15 -6.05 -5.79
N THR A 19 -8.85 -6.86 -6.78
CA THR A 19 -8.75 -6.43 -8.19
C THR A 19 -9.66 -7.23 -9.13
N ASP A 20 -10.60 -7.99 -8.58
CA ASP A 20 -11.44 -8.96 -9.29
C ASP A 20 -12.81 -8.40 -9.75
N PHE A 21 -13.12 -7.14 -9.41
CA PHE A 21 -14.28 -6.43 -9.95
C PHE A 21 -13.96 -5.77 -11.31
N PRO A 22 -14.99 -5.45 -12.13
CA PRO A 22 -14.80 -4.72 -13.38
C PRO A 22 -14.00 -3.42 -13.18
N GLY A 23 -12.93 -3.25 -13.96
CA GLY A 23 -12.01 -2.11 -13.85
C GLY A 23 -10.86 -2.31 -12.85
N GLY A 24 -10.84 -3.40 -12.08
CA GLY A 24 -9.72 -3.79 -11.24
C GLY A 24 -8.58 -4.42 -12.05
N SER A 25 -7.33 -4.19 -11.61
CA SER A 25 -6.13 -4.74 -12.27
C SER A 25 -5.02 -5.01 -11.25
N TYR A 26 -4.59 -6.27 -11.16
CA TYR A 26 -3.51 -6.68 -10.25
C TYR A 26 -2.18 -6.04 -10.62
N SER A 27 -1.85 -5.94 -11.91
CA SER A 27 -0.62 -5.28 -12.33
C SER A 27 -0.61 -3.80 -11.95
N ASP A 28 -1.75 -3.13 -12.07
CA ASP A 28 -1.84 -1.68 -11.86
C ASP A 28 -1.81 -1.32 -10.38
N ILE A 29 -2.44 -2.11 -9.51
CA ILE A 29 -2.37 -1.89 -8.06
C ILE A 29 -0.93 -2.10 -7.54
N ILE A 30 -0.24 -3.14 -8.01
CA ILE A 30 1.16 -3.39 -7.64
C ILE A 30 2.07 -2.28 -8.17
N ALA A 31 1.89 -1.87 -9.43
CA ALA A 31 2.64 -0.75 -10.01
C ALA A 31 2.39 0.56 -9.26
N SER A 32 1.14 0.83 -8.86
CA SER A 32 0.77 2.00 -8.06
C SER A 32 1.51 2.01 -6.72
N ILE A 33 1.52 0.88 -6.00
CA ILE A 33 2.23 0.77 -4.71
C ILE A 33 3.73 0.99 -4.90
N LYS A 34 4.36 0.28 -5.86
CA LYS A 34 5.82 0.34 -6.10
C LYS A 34 6.29 1.71 -6.58
N ASN A 35 5.49 2.42 -7.37
CA ASN A 35 5.90 3.68 -8.00
C ASN A 35 5.43 4.94 -7.26
N LYS A 36 4.42 4.83 -6.38
CA LYS A 36 3.84 5.99 -5.69
C LYS A 36 3.97 5.94 -4.18
N ILE A 37 3.88 4.77 -3.56
CA ILE A 37 3.89 4.64 -2.10
C ILE A 37 5.29 4.29 -1.59
N LEU A 38 5.92 3.25 -2.14
CA LEU A 38 7.27 2.85 -1.68
C LEU A 38 8.31 3.97 -1.77
N PRO A 39 8.32 4.84 -2.81
CA PRO A 39 9.30 5.93 -2.90
C PRO A 39 9.12 7.05 -1.88
N CYS A 40 8.01 7.11 -1.13
CA CYS A 40 7.78 8.16 -0.13
C CYS A 40 8.82 8.13 1.00
N GLY A 41 9.34 6.95 1.35
CA GLY A 41 10.29 6.75 2.45
C GLY A 41 9.72 5.88 3.56
N ASP A 42 10.62 5.19 4.24
CA ASP A 42 10.30 4.15 5.24
C ASP A 42 9.62 4.71 6.51
N ASP A 43 9.80 6.00 6.79
CA ASP A 43 9.25 6.73 7.94
C ASP A 43 7.80 7.18 7.75
N TYR A 44 7.21 6.96 6.58
CA TYR A 44 5.83 7.34 6.29
C TYR A 44 4.84 6.37 6.91
N VAL A 45 3.85 6.91 7.63
CA VAL A 45 2.71 6.15 8.14
C VAL A 45 1.65 6.03 7.05
N VAL A 46 1.13 4.82 6.84
CA VAL A 46 0.06 4.52 5.89
C VAL A 46 -1.25 4.36 6.66
N TYR A 47 -2.23 5.19 6.31
CA TYR A 47 -3.61 5.11 6.79
C TYR A 47 -4.51 4.52 5.69
N PRO A 48 -4.89 3.24 5.79
CA PRO A 48 -5.76 2.59 4.83
C PRO A 48 -7.23 2.98 5.01
N GLY A 49 -8.05 2.68 4.00
CA GLY A 49 -9.51 2.78 4.09
C GLY A 49 -10.13 1.77 5.07
N HIS A 50 -9.44 0.65 5.32
CA HIS A 50 -9.90 -0.44 6.17
C HIS A 50 -8.75 -1.05 6.97
N GLY A 51 -9.05 -1.52 8.19
CA GLY A 51 -8.05 -2.16 9.05
C GLY A 51 -7.10 -1.16 9.75
N PRO A 52 -6.04 -1.68 10.41
CA PRO A 52 -5.11 -0.86 11.17
C PRO A 52 -4.13 -0.08 10.28
N ALA A 53 -3.62 1.04 10.80
CA ALA A 53 -2.53 1.79 10.17
C ALA A 53 -1.20 1.00 10.20
N THR A 54 -0.34 1.22 9.20
CA THR A 54 0.96 0.55 9.04
C THR A 54 2.04 1.58 8.64
N THR A 55 3.25 1.14 8.29
CA THR A 55 4.31 2.00 7.75
C THR A 55 4.76 1.54 6.37
N VAL A 56 5.30 2.45 5.56
CA VAL A 56 5.90 2.08 4.25
C VAL A 56 7.01 1.05 4.45
N LYS A 57 7.79 1.14 5.54
CA LYS A 57 8.80 0.15 5.91
C LYS A 57 8.20 -1.24 6.13
N ASP A 58 7.16 -1.33 6.97
CA ASP A 58 6.56 -2.62 7.32
C ASP A 58 5.95 -3.28 6.10
N GLU A 59 5.28 -2.52 5.24
CA GLU A 59 4.70 -3.06 4.01
C GLU A 59 5.77 -3.49 3.00
N ARG A 60 6.84 -2.72 2.84
CA ARG A 60 7.96 -3.09 1.96
C ARG A 60 8.60 -4.42 2.38
N LEU A 61 8.75 -4.65 3.68
CA LEU A 61 9.45 -5.83 4.21
C LEU A 61 8.55 -7.05 4.33
N ASN A 62 7.28 -6.87 4.70
CA ASN A 62 6.43 -7.95 5.18
C ASN A 62 5.20 -8.23 4.31
N ASN A 63 4.78 -7.30 3.44
CA ASN A 63 3.56 -7.49 2.65
C ASN A 63 3.79 -8.59 1.59
N PRO A 64 3.02 -9.71 1.63
CA PRO A 64 3.24 -10.84 0.75
C PRO A 64 2.99 -10.54 -0.74
N PHE A 65 2.24 -9.47 -1.05
CA PHE A 65 1.96 -9.04 -2.42
C PHE A 65 3.06 -8.20 -3.05
N LEU A 66 4.01 -7.69 -2.24
CA LEU A 66 5.09 -6.79 -2.69
C LEU A 66 6.43 -7.50 -2.93
N LYS A 67 6.47 -8.83 -2.75
CA LYS A 67 7.62 -9.67 -3.06
C LYS A 67 7.94 -9.70 -4.56
#